data_AF-A0A7V3RDE2-F1
#
_entry.id   AF-A0A7V3RDE2-F1
#
_cell.length_a   1.000
_cell.length_b   1.000
_cell.length_c   1.000
_cell.angle_alpha   90.00
_cell.angle_beta   90.00
_cell.angle_gamma   90.00
#
_symmetry.space_group_name_H-M   'P 1'
#
loop_
_entity.id
_entity.type
_entity.pdbx_description
1 polymer ?
#
loop_
_entity_poly.entity_id
_entity_poly.type
_entity_poly.pdbx_seq_one_letter_code
_entity_poly.pdbx_strand_id
1 'polypeptide(L)' 'MNSKKRFGQNFLIDPGIAMKMVELSGLKPDETVLEIGSGKGILTQALLDKGAKIISFEIDRDLFEFL' A
#
# COMPACT_ATOMS: atom_id res chain seq x y z
N MET A 1 -13.13 7.38 -7.32
CA MET A 1 -11.93 8.19 -7.66
C MET A 1 -11.25 7.61 -8.89
N ASN A 2 -10.88 8.47 -9.83
CA ASN A 2 -10.21 8.08 -11.07
C ASN A 2 -8.69 8.20 -10.91
N SER A 3 -7.93 7.42 -11.68
CA SER A 3 -6.47 7.55 -11.71
C SER A 3 -6.06 8.90 -12.34
N LYS A 4 -5.08 9.55 -11.71
CA LYS A 4 -4.46 10.78 -12.21
C LYS A 4 -3.17 10.42 -12.93
N LYS A 5 -3.17 10.48 -14.26
CA LYS A 5 -1.98 10.16 -15.09
C LYS A 5 -0.73 10.95 -14.68
N ARG A 6 -0.88 12.20 -14.26
CA ARG A 6 0.24 13.04 -13.79
C ARG A 6 0.98 12.49 -12.57
N PHE A 7 0.33 11.64 -11.77
CA PHE A 7 0.92 10.98 -10.61
C PHE A 7 1.35 9.53 -10.91
N GLY A 8 1.24 9.07 -12.16
CA GLY A 8 1.63 7.71 -12.54
C GLY A 8 0.80 6.60 -11.90
N GLN A 9 -0.40 6.92 -11.39
CA GLN A 9 -1.23 5.98 -10.63
C GLN A 9 -1.70 4.80 -11.49
N ASN A 10 -1.20 3.62 -11.15
CA ASN A 10 -1.72 2.33 -11.59
C ASN A 10 -2.09 1.56 -10.33
N PHE A 11 -3.38 1.35 -10.11
CA PHE A 11 -3.83 0.72 -8.87
C PHE A 11 -3.71 -0.79 -8.98
N LEU A 12 -3.08 -1.39 -7.97
CA LEU A 12 -3.25 -2.81 -7.71
C LEU A 12 -4.74 -3.10 -7.51
N ILE A 13 -5.22 -4.22 -8.07
CA ILE A 13 -6.62 -4.64 -7.99
C ILE A 13 -6.79 -6.04 -7.40
N ASP A 14 -5.68 -6.79 -7.28
CA ASP A 14 -5.68 -8.18 -6.85
C ASP A 14 -5.02 -8.28 -5.46
N PRO A 15 -5.78 -8.57 -4.40
CA PRO A 15 -5.25 -8.79 -3.05
C PRO A 15 -4.29 -9.99 -2.97
N GLY A 16 -4.48 -11.01 -3.81
CA GLY A 16 -3.61 -12.18 -3.85
C GLY A 16 -2.17 -11.83 -4.25
N ILE A 17 -2.02 -10.90 -5.19
CA ILE A 17 -0.71 -10.37 -5.56
C ILE A 17 -0.10 -9.55 -4.41
N ALA A 18 -0.89 -8.75 -3.70
CA ALA A 18 -0.40 -8.00 -2.53
C ALA A 18 0.11 -8.93 -1.43
N MET A 19 -0.66 -9.96 -1.06
CA MET A 19 -0.25 -10.95 -0.07
C MET A 19 1.06 -11.64 -0.48
N LYS A 20 1.18 -12.04 -1.75
CA LYS A 20 2.40 -12.66 -2.28
C LYS A 20 3.60 -11.71 -2.25
N MET A 21 3.42 -10.42 -2.52
CA MET A 21 4.48 -9.41 -2.39
C MET A 21 5.00 -9.34 -0.94
N VAL A 22 4.09 -9.30 0.03
CA VAL A 22 4.43 -9.24 1.46
C VAL A 22 5.08 -10.54 1.96
N GLU A 23 4.66 -11.70 1.45
CA GLU A 23 5.32 -12.97 1.75
C GLU A 23 6.76 -13.00 1.22
N LEU A 24 6.96 -12.58 -0.04
CA LEU A 24 8.27 -12.57 -0.69
C LEU A 24 9.22 -11.53 -0.11
N SER A 25 8.71 -10.46 0.50
CA SER A 25 9.55 -9.45 1.15
C SER A 25 10.23 -9.96 2.42
N GLY A 26 9.79 -11.10 2.97
CA GLY A 26 10.33 -11.67 4.21
C GLY A 26 10.00 -10.85 5.46
N LEU A 27 8.97 -10.01 5.38
CA LEU A 27 8.54 -9.12 6.46
C LEU A 27 8.17 -9.90 7.71
N LYS A 28 8.71 -9.46 8.84
CA LYS A 28 8.35 -10.01 10.16
C LYS A 28 7.33 -9.09 10.85
N PRO A 29 6.49 -9.64 11.74
CA PRO A 29 5.61 -8.84 12.57
C PRO A 29 6.37 -7.76 13.35
N ASP A 30 5.72 -6.64 13.62
CA ASP A 30 6.22 -5.45 14.33
C ASP A 30 7.34 -4.65 13.64
N GLU A 31 7.84 -5.11 12.48
CA GLU A 31 8.76 -4.31 11.67
C GLU A 31 8.06 -3.09 11.08
N THR A 32 8.81 -1.99 10.95
CA THR A 32 8.28 -0.74 10.38
C THR A 32 8.54 -0.70 8.88
N VAL A 33 7.47 -0.50 8.11
CA VAL A 33 7.50 -0.40 6.65
C VAL A 33 7.20 1.04 6.24
N LEU A 34 8.06 1.59 5.40
CA LEU A 34 7.81 2.83 4.68
C LEU A 34 7.12 2.51 3.35
N GLU A 35 5.88 2.91 3.19
CA GLU A 35 5.11 2.75 1.96
C GLU A 35 5.08 4.07 1.17
N ILE A 36 5.49 4.02 -0.11
CA ILE A 36 5.47 5.18 -1.01
C ILE A 36 4.35 4.95 -2.03
N GLY A 37 3.33 5.80 -2.00
CA GLY A 37 2.16 5.71 -2.87
C GLY A 37 1.23 4.57 -2.47
N SER A 38 0.63 4.67 -1.29
CA SER A 38 -0.37 3.71 -0.77
C SER A 38 -1.59 3.58 -1.67
N GLY A 39 -1.90 4.62 -2.45
CA GLY A 39 -2.94 4.55 -3.48
C GLY A 39 -4.30 4.21 -2.87
N LYS A 40 -4.84 3.03 -3.23
CA LYS A 40 -6.13 2.52 -2.71
C LYS A 40 -5.99 1.63 -1.47
N GLY A 41 -4.79 1.46 -0.95
CA GLY A 41 -4.54 0.73 0.30
C GLY A 41 -4.50 -0.80 0.19
N ILE A 42 -4.54 -1.38 -1.02
CA ILE A 42 -4.52 -2.86 -1.14
C ILE A 42 -3.21 -3.45 -0.58
N LEU A 43 -2.06 -2.84 -0.90
CA LEU A 43 -0.78 -3.29 -0.34
C LEU A 43 -0.68 -2.93 1.15
N THR A 44 -1.11 -1.72 1.52
CA THR A 44 -1.20 -1.27 2.92
C THR A 44 -1.92 -2.30 3.79
N GLN A 45 -3.09 -2.78 3.36
CA GLN A 45 -3.85 -3.77 4.12
C GLN A 45 -3.09 -5.09 4.27
N ALA A 46 -2.48 -5.60 3.19
CA ALA A 46 -1.70 -6.84 3.26
C ALA A 46 -0.47 -6.72 4.20
N LEU A 47 0.15 -5.54 4.26
CA LEU A 47 1.24 -5.24 5.20
C LEU A 47 0.74 -5.22 6.65
N LEU A 48 -0.42 -4.59 6.91
CA LEU A 48 -1.05 -4.55 8.24
C LEU A 48 -1.46 -5.96 8.70
N ASP A 49 -2.03 -6.77 7.82
CA ASP A 49 -2.44 -8.15 8.12
C ASP A 49 -1.24 -9.03 8.50
N LYS A 50 -0.04 -8.70 8.00
CA LYS A 50 1.23 -9.35 8.39
C LYS A 50 1.77 -8.87 9.75
N GLY A 51 1.15 -7.85 10.34
CA GLY A 51 1.54 -7.27 11.62
C GLY A 51 2.57 -6.15 11.50
N ALA A 52 2.72 -5.52 10.33
CA ALA A 52 3.65 -4.41 10.16
C ALA A 52 3.16 -3.13 10.83
N LYS A 53 4.10 -2.28 11.25
CA LYS A 53 3.84 -0.85 11.52
C LYS A 53 4.11 -0.08 10.24
N ILE A 54 3.19 0.77 9.80
CA ILE A 54 3.31 1.43 8.50
C ILE A 54 3.47 2.94 8.67
N ILE A 55 4.42 3.50 7.94
CA ILE A 55 4.50 4.94 7.65
C ILE A 55 4.23 5.08 6.16
N SER A 56 3.14 5.75 5.79
CA SER A 56 2.73 5.86 4.39
C SER A 56 2.82 7.30 3.89
N PHE A 57 3.25 7.46 2.64
CA PHE A 57 3.28 8.74 1.95
C PHE A 57 2.41 8.66 0.69
N GLU A 58 1.38 9.50 0.62
CA GLU A 58 0.51 9.63 -0.56
C GLU A 58 0.49 11.09 -1.01
N ILE A 59 0.77 11.31 -2.30
CA ILE A 59 0.83 12.64 -2.89
C ILE A 59 -0.55 13.12 -3.35
N ASP A 60 -1.43 12.18 -3.70
CA ASP A 60 -2.78 12.48 -4.10
C ASP A 60 -3.67 12.71 -2.89
N ARG A 61 -3.94 13.97 -2.59
CA ARG A 61 -4.77 14.40 -1.46
C ARG A 61 -6.14 13.75 -1.42
N ASP A 62 -6.71 13.44 -2.59
CA ASP A 62 -8.01 12.77 -2.64
C ASP A 62 -7.90 11.36 -2.04
N LEU A 63 -6.79 10.63 -2.32
CA LEU A 63 -6.54 9.28 -1.79
C LEU A 63 -6.04 9.30 -0.35
N PHE A 64 -5.31 10.34 0.05
CA PHE A 64 -4.85 10.51 1.42
C PHE A 64 -6.02 10.54 2.42
N GLU A 65 -7.18 11.11 2.06
CA GLU A 65 -8.36 11.12 2.93
C GLU A 65 -9.04 9.75 3.09
N PHE A 66 -8.68 8.76 2.25
CA PHE A 66 -9.29 7.43 2.24
C PHE A 66 -8.54 6.40 3.09
N LEU A 67 -7.29 6.70 3.45
CA LEU A 67 -6.37 5.83 4.19
C LEU A 67 -6.38 6.16 5.68
#